data_AF-L9XC28-F1
#
_entry.id   AF-L9XC28-F1
#
_cell.length_a   1.000
_cell.length_b   1.000
_cell.length_c   1.000
_cell.angle_alpha   90.00
_cell.angle_beta   90.00
_cell.angle_gamma   90.00
#
_symmetry.space_group_name_H-M   'P 1'
#
loop_
_entity.id
_entity.type
_entity.pdbx_description
1 polymer ?
#
loop_
_entity_poly.entity_id
_entity_poly.type
_entity_poly.pdbx_seq_one_letter_code
_entity_poly.pdbx_strand_id
1 'polypeptide(L)'
;MEDQNSNNENYDGYGELYRGQLKSNPEQEVKALQEKAIGCIEDLDGKQRTEEGDYLLNADESIQLFTFFTMTAAVIEELSIILLSEELTDTEVSSTSSSAEYYESKVSQSQRQKILMHSGIVGPGTHGQMNQIRKHRNEIVHSSLQRKLVKDPDEIKGKINGGVSAVEDLWERVTE
;
A
#
# COMPACT_ATOMS: atom_id res chain seq x y z
N MET A 1 -35.75 17.08 -24.90
CA MET A 1 -36.11 16.52 -23.58
C MET A 1 -35.07 15.47 -23.30
N GLU A 2 -33.88 15.93 -22.90
CA GLU A 2 -33.51 16.20 -21.48
C GLU A 2 -33.30 14.87 -20.76
N ASP A 3 -32.04 14.48 -20.54
CA ASP A 3 -31.22 14.84 -19.35
C ASP A 3 -31.59 13.88 -18.18
N GLN A 4 -30.72 13.18 -17.44
CA GLN A 4 -29.38 13.44 -16.93
C GLN A 4 -28.70 12.09 -16.62
N ASN A 5 -27.42 11.90 -16.93
CA ASN A 5 -26.30 12.14 -16.04
C ASN A 5 -26.29 11.24 -14.79
N SER A 6 -25.47 10.18 -14.82
CA SER A 6 -24.80 9.71 -13.61
C SER A 6 -23.32 9.57 -13.94
N ASN A 7 -22.58 10.61 -13.53
CA ASN A 7 -21.14 10.66 -13.41
C ASN A 7 -20.56 9.28 -13.08
N ASN A 8 -19.90 8.67 -14.06
CA ASN A 8 -18.90 7.66 -13.80
C ASN A 8 -17.64 8.46 -13.46
N GLU A 9 -17.51 8.84 -12.18
CA GLU A 9 -16.26 9.35 -11.64
C GLU A 9 -15.25 8.22 -11.77
N ASN A 10 -14.50 8.26 -12.88
CA ASN A 10 -13.34 7.43 -13.13
C ASN A 10 -12.42 7.57 -11.92
N TYR A 11 -12.36 6.51 -11.12
CA TYR A 11 -11.29 6.28 -10.18
C TYR A 11 -9.99 6.23 -11.00
N ASP A 12 -9.19 7.29 -10.92
CA ASP A 12 -7.95 7.49 -11.66
C ASP A 12 -6.74 6.84 -11.00
N GLY A 13 -6.97 5.99 -9.98
CA GLY A 13 -5.94 5.44 -9.11
C GLY A 13 -4.74 4.95 -9.91
N TYR A 14 -3.64 5.69 -9.86
CA TYR A 14 -2.37 5.52 -10.60
C TYR A 14 -2.47 4.88 -12.01
N GLY A 15 -3.62 4.98 -12.66
CA GLY A 15 -4.09 4.09 -13.73
C GLY A 15 -3.77 4.60 -15.13
N GLU A 16 -2.71 5.38 -15.26
CA GLU A 16 -2.10 5.63 -16.54
C GLU A 16 -0.62 5.25 -16.44
N LEU A 17 -0.35 3.96 -16.70
CA LEU A 17 0.96 3.44 -17.07
C LEU A 17 1.44 4.13 -18.36
N TYR A 18 1.88 5.38 -18.26
CA TYR A 18 2.75 5.98 -19.26
C TYR A 18 4.18 5.57 -18.94
N ARG A 19 4.65 4.50 -19.58
CA ARG A 19 6.06 4.32 -19.93
C ARG A 19 7.07 4.50 -18.78
N GLY A 20 7.02 3.64 -17.75
CA GLY A 20 8.16 3.53 -16.82
C GLY A 20 8.55 4.83 -16.08
N GLN A 21 7.62 5.76 -15.90
CA GLN A 21 7.83 6.94 -15.06
C GLN A 21 6.61 7.15 -14.18
N LEU A 22 6.74 6.82 -12.89
CA LEU A 22 5.79 7.27 -11.88
C LEU A 22 5.72 8.81 -11.94
N LYS A 23 4.51 9.38 -11.93
CA LYS A 23 4.29 10.84 -11.99
C LYS A 23 4.91 11.58 -10.79
N SER A 24 5.27 10.85 -9.75
CA SER A 24 5.82 11.35 -8.48
C SER A 24 6.74 10.31 -7.86
N ASN A 25 7.55 10.71 -6.87
CA ASN A 25 8.38 9.79 -6.10
C ASN A 25 7.49 9.09 -5.05
N PRO A 26 7.14 7.80 -5.22
CA PRO A 26 6.23 7.09 -4.34
C PRO A 26 6.77 6.96 -2.91
N GLU A 27 8.09 6.87 -2.76
CA GLU A 27 8.76 6.83 -1.46
C GLU A 27 8.51 8.11 -0.67
N GLN A 28 8.64 9.28 -1.32
CA GLN A 28 8.37 10.58 -0.69
C GLN A 28 6.89 10.75 -0.34
N GLU A 29 5.98 10.29 -1.19
CA GLU A 29 4.54 10.34 -0.89
C GLU A 29 4.19 9.49 0.33
N VAL A 30 4.70 8.26 0.39
CA VAL A 30 4.47 7.36 1.53
C VAL A 30 5.10 7.91 2.81
N LYS A 31 6.28 8.53 2.74
CA LYS A 31 6.91 9.23 3.89
C LYS A 31 6.07 10.41 4.39
N ALA A 32 5.48 11.20 3.49
CA ALA A 32 4.59 12.29 3.89
C ALA A 32 3.32 11.78 4.58
N LEU A 33 2.80 10.62 4.16
CA LEU A 33 1.68 9.97 4.84
C LEU A 33 2.10 9.35 6.18
N GLN A 34 3.32 8.80 6.27
CA GLN A 34 3.88 8.24 7.50
C GLN A 34 3.95 9.28 8.61
N GLU A 35 4.44 10.49 8.33
CA GLU A 35 4.55 11.56 9.32
C GLU A 35 3.19 11.87 9.96
N LYS A 36 2.15 12.02 9.12
CA LYS A 36 0.78 12.24 9.60
C LYS A 36 0.24 11.07 10.41
N ALA A 37 0.45 9.84 9.91
CA ALA A 37 -0.02 8.63 10.57
C ALA A 37 0.64 8.43 11.94
N ILE A 38 1.95 8.66 12.05
CA ILE A 38 2.68 8.58 13.33
C ILE A 38 2.18 9.64 14.31
N GLY A 39 1.99 10.88 13.85
CA GLY A 39 1.43 11.95 14.69
C GLY A 39 0.08 11.56 15.30
N CYS A 40 -0.82 10.96 14.50
CA CYS A 40 -2.10 10.46 15.01
C CYS A 40 -1.94 9.41 16.12
N ILE A 41 -0.93 8.54 16.03
CA ILE A 41 -0.68 7.51 17.04
C ILE A 41 -0.01 8.07 18.29
N GLU A 42 0.91 9.02 18.15
CA GLU A 42 1.59 9.69 19.27
C GLU A 42 0.61 10.47 20.14
N ASP A 43 -0.39 11.08 19.51
CA ASP A 43 -1.44 11.83 20.20
C ASP A 43 -2.48 10.92 20.88
N LEU A 44 -2.37 9.59 20.80
CA LEU A 44 -3.32 8.69 21.48
C LEU A 44 -3.10 8.64 22.99
N ASP A 45 -1.90 8.98 23.48
CA ASP A 45 -1.64 8.91 24.91
C ASP A 45 -2.51 9.92 25.68
N GLY A 46 -3.28 9.43 26.65
CA GLY A 46 -4.30 10.21 27.37
C GLY A 46 -5.69 10.32 26.72
N LYS A 47 -5.95 9.68 25.56
CA LYS A 47 -7.29 9.64 24.95
C LYS A 47 -8.23 8.61 25.57
N GLN A 48 -9.53 8.77 25.29
CA GLN A 48 -10.56 7.83 25.70
C GLN A 48 -10.30 6.43 25.13
N ARG A 49 -10.42 5.43 25.99
CA ARG A 49 -10.36 4.03 25.65
C ARG A 49 -11.74 3.40 25.74
N THR A 50 -11.98 2.35 24.95
CA THR A 50 -13.17 1.51 25.08
C THR A 50 -13.11 0.71 26.38
N GLU A 51 -14.22 0.05 26.73
CA GLU A 51 -14.27 -0.87 27.87
C GLU A 51 -13.27 -2.05 27.72
N GLU A 52 -12.92 -2.38 26.47
CA GLU A 52 -11.97 -3.43 26.11
C GLU A 52 -10.51 -2.96 26.16
N GLY A 53 -10.28 -1.67 26.40
CA GLY A 53 -8.95 -1.07 26.50
C GLY A 53 -8.38 -0.53 25.19
N ASP A 54 -9.13 -0.62 24.10
CA ASP A 54 -8.72 -0.11 22.77
C ASP A 54 -8.86 1.42 22.71
N TYR A 55 -7.94 2.07 22.01
CA TYR A 55 -8.03 3.50 21.72
C TYR A 55 -9.07 3.76 20.63
N LEU A 56 -9.99 4.70 20.90
CA LEU A 56 -10.98 5.15 19.93
C LEU A 56 -10.43 6.32 19.12
N LEU A 57 -10.27 6.11 17.81
CA LEU A 57 -9.85 7.15 16.88
C LEU A 57 -10.98 8.13 16.60
N ASN A 58 -10.63 9.42 16.53
CA ASN A 58 -11.52 10.41 15.96
C ASN A 58 -11.58 10.27 14.42
N ALA A 59 -12.47 11.03 13.79
CA ALA A 59 -12.72 10.93 12.35
C ALA A 59 -11.47 11.25 11.51
N ASP A 60 -10.69 12.27 11.88
CA ASP A 60 -9.47 12.65 11.16
C ASP A 60 -8.38 11.60 11.32
N GLU A 61 -8.10 11.14 12.55
CA GLU A 61 -7.10 10.09 12.81
C GLU A 61 -7.40 8.79 12.06
N SER A 62 -8.68 8.40 12.07
CA SER A 62 -9.16 7.23 11.33
C SER A 62 -8.94 7.40 9.83
N ILE A 63 -9.17 8.59 9.28
CA ILE A 63 -8.91 8.90 7.87
C ILE A 63 -7.41 8.88 7.57
N GLN A 64 -6.55 9.48 8.39
CA GLN A 64 -5.10 9.52 8.16
C GLN A 64 -4.51 8.11 8.16
N LEU A 65 -4.84 7.29 9.17
CA LEU A 65 -4.36 5.90 9.24
C LEU A 65 -4.90 5.05 8.10
N PHE A 66 -6.19 5.17 7.79
CA PHE A 66 -6.79 4.46 6.66
C PHE A 66 -6.08 4.83 5.34
N THR A 67 -5.89 6.13 5.10
CA THR A 67 -5.21 6.65 3.91
C THR A 67 -3.79 6.13 3.82
N PHE A 68 -3.01 6.18 4.91
CA PHE A 68 -1.66 5.62 4.93
C PHE A 68 -1.64 4.15 4.50
N PHE A 69 -2.45 3.30 5.13
CA PHE A 69 -2.42 1.86 4.84
C PHE A 69 -2.95 1.51 3.46
N THR A 70 -3.97 2.21 2.95
CA THR A 70 -4.48 1.98 1.60
C THR A 70 -3.51 2.45 0.53
N MET A 71 -2.93 3.64 0.69
CA MET A 71 -1.99 4.19 -0.29
C MET A 71 -0.68 3.40 -0.30
N THR A 72 -0.13 3.09 0.87
CA THR A 72 1.08 2.25 0.97
C THR A 72 0.85 0.87 0.36
N ALA A 73 -0.30 0.24 0.57
CA ALA A 73 -0.61 -1.04 -0.06
C ALA A 73 -0.70 -0.93 -1.59
N ALA A 74 -1.29 0.15 -2.11
CA ALA A 74 -1.38 0.40 -3.56
C ALA A 74 0.00 0.64 -4.19
N VAL A 75 0.86 1.43 -3.53
CA VAL A 75 2.25 1.66 -3.98
C VAL A 75 3.04 0.35 -3.99
N ILE A 76 2.95 -0.46 -2.93
CA ILE A 76 3.60 -1.77 -2.88
C ILE A 76 3.08 -2.67 -4.02
N GLU A 77 1.78 -2.64 -4.31
CA GLU A 77 1.18 -3.39 -5.42
C GLU A 77 1.76 -2.98 -6.77
N GLU A 78 1.86 -1.67 -7.03
CA GLU A 78 2.40 -1.11 -8.27
C GLU A 78 3.89 -1.47 -8.46
N LEU A 79 4.72 -1.20 -7.45
CA LEU A 79 6.15 -1.53 -7.50
C LEU A 79 6.39 -3.03 -7.66
N SER A 80 5.53 -3.87 -7.07
CA SER A 80 5.59 -5.32 -7.28
C SER A 80 5.34 -5.71 -8.74
N ILE A 81 4.39 -5.04 -9.41
CA ILE A 81 4.08 -5.30 -10.82
C ILE A 81 5.26 -4.89 -11.70
N ILE A 82 5.82 -3.69 -11.46
CA ILE A 82 6.97 -3.16 -12.19
C ILE A 82 8.14 -4.15 -12.11
N LEU A 83 8.59 -4.48 -10.89
CA LEU A 83 9.72 -5.39 -10.68
C LEU A 83 9.50 -6.76 -11.33
N LEU A 84 8.31 -7.34 -11.20
CA LEU A 84 8.03 -8.64 -11.82
C LEU A 84 7.99 -8.56 -13.35
N SER A 85 7.53 -7.44 -13.90
CA SER A 85 7.52 -7.25 -15.35
C SER A 85 8.92 -7.06 -15.92
N GLU A 86 9.81 -6.36 -15.21
CA GLU A 86 11.18 -6.07 -15.65
C GLU A 86 12.12 -7.26 -15.44
N GLU A 87 12.07 -7.91 -14.28
CA GLU A 87 13.03 -8.97 -13.91
C GLU A 87 12.70 -10.33 -14.49
N LEU A 88 11.41 -10.62 -14.77
CA LEU A 88 10.97 -11.97 -15.16
C LEU A 88 10.52 -12.09 -16.62
N THR A 89 10.54 -11.02 -17.41
CA THR A 89 10.25 -11.12 -18.85
C THR A 89 11.46 -10.73 -19.70
N ASP A 90 12.02 -11.77 -20.33
CA ASP A 90 13.23 -11.72 -21.14
C ASP A 90 13.06 -10.75 -22.32
N THR A 91 14.08 -9.92 -22.53
CA THR A 91 14.08 -8.69 -23.36
C THR A 91 13.91 -8.90 -24.87
N GLU A 92 13.65 -10.13 -25.36
CA GLU A 92 13.69 -10.41 -26.81
C GLU A 92 12.33 -10.65 -27.49
N VAL A 93 11.23 -10.93 -26.79
CA VAL A 93 9.93 -11.20 -27.49
C VAL A 93 8.66 -10.68 -26.79
N SER A 94 8.68 -10.36 -25.49
CA SER A 94 7.49 -9.87 -24.78
C SER A 94 7.45 -8.35 -24.73
N SER A 95 6.42 -7.75 -25.32
CA SER A 95 6.08 -6.36 -25.00
C SER A 95 5.85 -6.27 -23.49
N THR A 96 6.63 -5.45 -22.79
CA THR A 96 6.52 -5.20 -21.34
C THR A 96 5.10 -4.89 -20.89
N SER A 97 4.28 -4.31 -21.78
CA SER A 97 2.84 -4.11 -21.58
C SER A 97 2.08 -5.42 -21.31
N SER A 98 2.38 -6.50 -22.04
CA SER A 98 1.70 -7.78 -21.86
C SER A 98 2.03 -8.46 -20.53
N SER A 99 3.25 -8.28 -20.03
CA SER A 99 3.73 -8.82 -18.75
C SER A 99 3.14 -8.05 -17.57
N ALA A 100 3.17 -6.72 -17.62
CA ALA A 100 2.59 -5.86 -16.58
C ALA A 100 1.07 -6.11 -16.46
N GLU A 101 0.35 -6.14 -17.58
CA GLU A 101 -1.09 -6.45 -17.61
C GLU A 101 -1.40 -7.85 -17.04
N TYR A 102 -0.53 -8.84 -17.28
CA TYR A 102 -0.66 -10.18 -16.70
C TYR A 102 -0.51 -10.13 -15.18
N TYR A 103 0.55 -9.51 -14.66
CA TYR A 103 0.78 -9.43 -13.22
C TYR A 103 -0.29 -8.61 -12.51
N GLU A 104 -0.76 -7.52 -13.13
CA GLU A 104 -1.83 -6.67 -12.61
C GLU A 104 -3.16 -7.45 -12.51
N SER A 105 -3.60 -8.07 -13.60
CA SER A 105 -4.96 -8.60 -13.74
C SER A 105 -5.13 -10.08 -13.38
N LYS A 106 -4.06 -10.88 -13.42
CA LYS A 106 -4.12 -12.35 -13.24
C LYS A 106 -3.42 -12.85 -11.98
N VAL A 107 -2.55 -12.05 -11.37
CA VAL A 107 -1.76 -12.48 -10.22
C VAL A 107 -2.14 -11.65 -9.00
N SER A 108 -2.67 -12.28 -7.96
CA SER A 108 -3.03 -11.57 -6.73
C SER A 108 -1.80 -10.97 -6.04
N GLN A 109 -1.98 -9.93 -5.24
CA GLN A 109 -0.86 -9.33 -4.51
C GLN A 109 -0.11 -10.32 -3.60
N SER A 110 -0.82 -11.26 -2.97
CA SER A 110 -0.20 -12.33 -2.18
C SER A 110 0.68 -13.25 -3.02
N GLN A 111 0.28 -13.53 -4.28
CA GLN A 111 1.10 -14.30 -5.21
C GLN A 111 2.29 -13.48 -5.70
N ARG A 112 2.11 -12.20 -6.05
CA ARG A 112 3.21 -11.29 -6.45
C ARG A 112 4.30 -11.22 -5.37
N GLN A 113 3.90 -11.02 -4.11
CA GLN A 113 4.80 -11.05 -2.94
C GLN A 113 5.63 -12.34 -2.85
N LYS A 114 5.00 -13.50 -3.06
CA LYS A 114 5.70 -14.79 -3.03
C LYS A 114 6.66 -14.96 -4.19
N ILE A 115 6.27 -14.52 -5.39
CA ILE A 115 7.14 -14.61 -6.56
C ILE A 115 8.39 -13.76 -6.33
N LEU A 116 8.25 -12.49 -5.92
CA LEU A 116 9.36 -11.59 -5.59
C LEU A 116 10.33 -12.19 -4.56
N MET A 117 9.79 -12.82 -3.51
CA MET A 117 10.62 -13.45 -2.48
C MET A 117 11.35 -14.70 -3.01
N HIS A 118 10.65 -15.55 -3.77
CA HIS A 118 11.22 -16.81 -4.26
C HIS A 118 12.18 -16.63 -5.45
N SER A 119 12.03 -15.56 -6.23
CA SER A 119 13.00 -15.17 -7.25
C SER A 119 14.24 -14.48 -6.67
N GLY A 120 14.21 -14.13 -5.37
CA GLY A 120 15.31 -13.41 -4.73
C GLY A 120 15.32 -11.90 -5.03
N ILE A 121 14.29 -11.38 -5.70
CA ILE A 121 14.13 -9.94 -5.96
C ILE A 121 13.95 -9.18 -4.64
N VAL A 122 13.28 -9.77 -3.63
CA VAL A 122 13.19 -9.18 -2.29
C VAL A 122 13.54 -10.18 -1.20
N GLY A 123 14.02 -9.68 -0.06
CA GLY A 123 14.35 -10.49 1.11
C GLY A 123 13.13 -10.90 1.97
N PRO A 124 13.32 -11.83 2.93
CA PRO A 124 12.26 -12.24 3.86
C PRO A 124 11.70 -11.10 4.71
N GLY A 125 12.53 -10.09 5.03
CA GLY A 125 12.14 -8.89 5.79
C GLY A 125 11.09 -8.07 5.05
N THR A 126 11.41 -7.63 3.83
CA THR A 126 10.51 -6.90 2.92
C THR A 126 9.22 -7.68 2.68
N HIS A 127 9.32 -8.97 2.36
CA HIS A 127 8.13 -9.83 2.19
C HIS A 127 7.25 -9.84 3.45
N GLY A 128 7.85 -9.93 4.64
CA GLY A 128 7.15 -9.87 5.93
C GLY A 128 6.38 -8.56 6.11
N GLN A 129 7.02 -7.44 5.82
CA GLN A 129 6.43 -6.09 5.90
C GLN A 129 5.27 -5.91 4.89
N MET A 130 5.48 -6.27 3.62
CA MET A 130 4.44 -6.24 2.59
C MET A 130 3.21 -7.06 2.99
N ASN A 131 3.43 -8.23 3.61
CA ASN A 131 2.36 -9.10 4.09
C ASN A 131 1.61 -8.48 5.27
N GLN A 132 2.30 -7.81 6.21
CA GLN A 132 1.67 -7.09 7.32
C GLN A 132 0.78 -5.96 6.82
N ILE A 133 1.29 -5.12 5.90
CA ILE A 133 0.51 -4.03 5.30
C ILE A 133 -0.73 -4.57 4.58
N ARG A 134 -0.57 -5.60 3.74
CA ARG A 134 -1.70 -6.20 3.01
C ARG A 134 -2.77 -6.76 3.96
N LYS A 135 -2.38 -7.46 5.02
CA LYS A 135 -3.33 -8.01 6.01
C LYS A 135 -4.07 -6.89 6.72
N HIS A 136 -3.33 -5.90 7.22
CA HIS A 136 -3.94 -4.80 7.97
C HIS A 136 -4.84 -3.93 7.09
N ARG A 137 -4.42 -3.63 5.85
CA ARG A 137 -5.27 -2.95 4.85
C ARG A 137 -6.58 -3.71 4.64
N ASN A 138 -6.52 -5.02 4.48
CA ASN A 138 -7.74 -5.83 4.31
C ASN A 138 -8.66 -5.76 5.55
N GLU A 139 -8.10 -5.82 6.75
CA GLU A 139 -8.87 -5.71 8.01
C GLU A 139 -9.65 -4.38 8.08
N ILE A 140 -8.98 -3.25 7.84
CA ILE A 140 -9.59 -1.92 7.97
C ILE A 140 -10.47 -1.50 6.78
N VAL A 141 -10.26 -2.12 5.61
CA VAL A 141 -11.15 -1.95 4.44
C VAL A 141 -12.46 -2.69 4.66
N HIS A 142 -12.41 -3.92 5.21
CA HIS A 142 -13.60 -4.76 5.37
C HIS A 142 -14.35 -4.56 6.70
N SER A 143 -13.74 -3.89 7.68
CA SER A 143 -14.38 -3.60 8.96
C SER A 143 -14.29 -2.12 9.33
N SER A 144 -15.43 -1.45 9.32
CA SER A 144 -15.56 -0.06 9.77
C SER A 144 -15.25 0.11 11.26
N LEU A 145 -15.44 -0.95 12.06
CA LEU A 145 -15.05 -0.97 13.47
C LEU A 145 -13.52 -0.99 13.61
N GLN A 146 -12.84 -1.88 12.89
CA GLN A 146 -11.37 -1.97 12.95
C GLN A 146 -10.69 -0.69 12.46
N ARG A 147 -11.34 0.08 11.56
CA ARG A 147 -10.84 1.38 11.12
C ARG A 147 -10.83 2.46 12.21
N LYS A 148 -11.60 2.27 13.29
CA LYS A 148 -11.77 3.24 14.38
C LYS A 148 -11.02 2.87 15.65
N LEU A 149 -10.38 1.71 15.70
CA LEU A 149 -9.79 1.17 16.91
C LEU A 149 -8.30 0.92 16.74
N VAL A 150 -7.52 1.32 17.74
CA VAL A 150 -6.10 0.97 17.87
C VAL A 150 -5.92 0.24 19.19
N LYS A 151 -5.53 -1.03 19.14
CA LYS A 151 -5.29 -1.85 20.34
C LYS A 151 -3.96 -1.52 20.99
N ASP A 152 -2.93 -1.51 20.16
CA ASP A 152 -1.54 -1.27 20.56
C ASP A 152 -0.92 -0.20 19.64
N PRO A 153 -0.72 1.03 20.15
CA PRO A 153 -0.05 2.12 19.42
C PRO A 153 1.33 1.72 18.88
N ASP A 154 2.12 0.98 19.66
CA ASP A 154 3.48 0.59 19.25
C ASP A 154 3.44 -0.45 18.13
N GLU A 155 2.48 -1.38 18.18
CA GLU A 155 2.25 -2.34 17.10
C GLU A 155 1.85 -1.61 15.80
N ILE A 156 0.98 -0.60 15.87
CA ILE A 156 0.57 0.18 14.70
C ILE A 156 1.75 1.02 14.16
N LYS A 157 2.54 1.66 15.01
CA LYS A 157 3.78 2.34 14.61
C LYS A 157 4.75 1.39 13.91
N GLY A 158 4.91 0.17 14.44
CA GLY A 158 5.71 -0.88 13.82
C GLY A 158 5.22 -1.23 12.41
N LYS A 159 3.91 -1.38 12.21
CA LYS A 159 3.32 -1.60 10.88
C LYS A 159 3.54 -0.41 9.94
N ILE A 160 3.36 0.82 10.44
CA ILE A 160 3.58 2.05 9.66
C ILE A 160 5.03 2.10 9.15
N ASN A 161 6.00 1.96 10.05
CA ASN A 161 7.42 1.97 9.71
C ASN A 161 7.78 0.82 8.76
N GLY A 162 7.25 -0.38 9.02
CA GLY A 162 7.44 -1.53 8.13
C GLY A 162 6.91 -1.28 6.71
N GLY A 163 5.78 -0.59 6.57
CA GLY A 163 5.23 -0.22 5.27
C GLY A 163 6.14 0.73 4.49
N VAL A 164 6.70 1.73 5.16
CA VAL A 164 7.67 2.65 4.52
C VAL A 164 8.93 1.90 4.12
N SER A 165 9.50 1.09 5.00
CA SER A 165 10.70 0.30 4.67
C SER A 165 10.50 -0.66 3.49
N ALA A 166 9.30 -1.24 3.37
CA ALA A 166 8.98 -2.07 2.21
C ALA A 166 8.90 -1.25 0.91
N VAL A 167 8.35 -0.04 0.97
CA VAL A 167 8.32 0.86 -0.20
C VAL A 167 9.73 1.32 -0.57
N GLU A 168 10.58 1.65 0.41
CA GLU A 168 11.98 2.03 0.18
C GLU A 168 12.75 0.91 -0.54
N ASP A 169 12.72 -0.33 -0.03
CA ASP A 169 13.44 -1.47 -0.65
C ASP A 169 12.91 -1.80 -2.05
N LEU A 170 11.59 -1.73 -2.27
CA LEU A 170 11.02 -1.95 -3.59
C LEU A 170 11.39 -0.83 -4.56
N TRP A 171 11.38 0.42 -4.10
CA TRP A 171 11.67 1.58 -4.93
C TRP A 171 13.15 1.64 -5.33
N GLU A 172 14.07 1.37 -4.39
CA GLU A 172 15.50 1.26 -4.67
C GLU A 172 15.74 0.31 -5.85
N ARG A 173 15.13 -0.88 -5.80
CA ARG A 173 15.24 -1.92 -6.84
C ARG A 173 14.64 -1.55 -8.19
N VAL A 174 13.59 -0.73 -8.21
CA VAL A 174 13.00 -0.21 -9.46
C VAL A 174 13.90 0.84 -10.10
N THR A 175 14.76 1.49 -9.33
CA THR A 175 15.62 2.60 -9.79
C THR A 175 17.09 2.25 -9.99
N GLU A 176 17.50 1.03 -9.65
CA GLU A 176 18.83 0.46 -9.95
C GLU A 176 19.01 0.16 -11.44
#